data_AF-F6HPP8-F1
#
_entry.id   AF-F6HPP8-F1
#
_cell.length_a   1.000
_cell.length_b   1.000
_cell.length_c   1.000
_cell.angle_alpha   90.00
_cell.angle_beta   90.00
_cell.angle_gamma   90.00
#
_symmetry.space_group_name_H-M   'P 1'
#
loop_
_entity.id
_entity.type
_entity.pdbx_description
1 polymer ?
#
loop_
_entity_poly.entity_id
_entity_poly.type
_entity_poly.pdbx_seq_one_letter_code
_entity_poly.pdbx_strand_id
1 'polypeptide(L)'
;MVVLVVQLLCWTGQFIGHGIFEKRAPALLDNLAQAFLMAPFFVLLEALQASGYEPYPGFHARVQAKIEAEINEWQDKRQTLIS
;
A
#
# COMPACT_ATOMS: atom_id res chain seq x y z
N MET A 1 -10.46 -15.24 -39.53
CA MET A 1 -9.27 -14.53 -39.02
C MET A 1 -9.63 -13.35 -38.11
N VAL A 2 -10.53 -12.44 -38.51
CA VAL A 2 -10.91 -11.27 -37.68
C VAL A 2 -11.63 -11.66 -36.38
N VAL A 3 -12.51 -12.67 -36.42
CA VAL A 3 -13.29 -13.10 -35.25
C VAL A 3 -12.40 -13.62 -34.11
N LEU A 4 -11.32 -14.36 -34.41
CA LEU A 4 -10.39 -14.89 -33.40
C LEU A 4 -9.60 -13.80 -32.67
N VAL A 5 -9.22 -12.74 -33.40
CA VAL A 5 -8.49 -11.60 -32.83
C VAL A 5 -9.40 -10.81 -31.89
N VAL A 6 -10.65 -10.56 -32.31
CA VAL A 6 -11.64 -9.88 -31.46
C VAL A 6 -11.98 -10.72 -30.23
N GLN A 7 -12.09 -12.05 -30.38
CA GLN A 7 -12.32 -12.96 -29.26
C GLN A 7 -11.17 -12.93 -28.24
N LEU A 8 -9.92 -12.94 -28.69
CA LEU A 8 -8.73 -12.86 -27.83
C LEU A 8 -8.62 -11.50 -27.13
N LEU A 9 -8.90 -10.40 -27.83
CA LEU A 9 -8.88 -9.06 -27.24
C LEU A 9 -10.04 -8.87 -26.23
N CYS A 10 -11.24 -9.36 -26.55
CA CYS A 10 -12.39 -9.28 -25.67
C CYS A 10 -12.21 -10.17 -24.43
N TRP A 11 -11.63 -11.37 -24.58
CA TRP A 11 -11.27 -12.25 -23.47
C TRP A 11 -10.13 -11.69 -22.62
N THR A 12 -9.11 -11.08 -23.23
CA THR A 12 -8.00 -10.41 -22.52
C THR A 12 -8.53 -9.19 -21.78
N GLY A 13 -9.43 -8.41 -22.38
CA GLY A 13 -10.10 -7.30 -21.74
C GLY A 13 -11.01 -7.74 -20.58
N GLN A 14 -11.74 -8.85 -20.73
CA GLN A 14 -12.49 -9.45 -19.63
C GLN A 14 -11.57 -9.95 -18.53
N PHE A 15 -10.43 -10.56 -18.85
CA PHE A 15 -9.46 -11.07 -17.87
C PHE A 15 -8.73 -9.92 -17.15
N ILE A 16 -8.42 -8.82 -17.85
CA ILE A 16 -7.87 -7.61 -17.25
C ILE A 16 -8.93 -6.90 -16.41
N GLY A 17 -10.17 -6.81 -16.89
CA GLY A 17 -11.28 -6.18 -16.17
C GLY A 17 -11.64 -6.93 -14.90
N HIS A 18 -11.92 -8.23 -14.97
CA HIS A 18 -12.13 -9.08 -13.79
C HIS A 18 -10.86 -9.22 -12.95
N GLY A 19 -9.68 -9.31 -13.57
CA GLY A 19 -8.40 -9.43 -12.86
C GLY A 19 -7.93 -8.15 -12.17
N ILE A 20 -8.45 -6.98 -12.56
CA ILE A 20 -8.25 -5.69 -11.88
C ILE A 20 -9.37 -5.44 -10.86
N PHE A 21 -10.60 -5.84 -11.16
CA PHE A 21 -11.78 -5.55 -10.33
C PHE A 21 -12.06 -6.64 -9.26
N GLU A 22 -11.59 -7.87 -9.46
CA GLU A 22 -11.60 -8.99 -8.50
C GLU A 22 -10.16 -9.43 -8.15
N LYS A 23 -9.23 -8.50 -7.88
CA LYS A 23 -7.87 -8.84 -7.40
C LYS A 23 -7.90 -9.57 -6.04
N ARG A 24 -8.15 -10.88 -6.07
CA ARG A 24 -7.53 -11.83 -5.13
C ARG A 24 -6.11 -12.16 -5.62
N ALA A 25 -5.24 -11.15 -5.61
CA ALA A 25 -3.85 -11.37 -5.21
C ALA A 25 -3.77 -10.87 -3.76
N PRO A 26 -4.27 -11.68 -2.81
CA PRO A 26 -4.99 -11.21 -1.63
C PRO A 26 -4.01 -10.72 -0.57
N ALA A 27 -4.21 -9.51 -0.06
CA ALA A 27 -3.52 -8.87 1.08
C ALA A 27 -2.00 -8.65 0.97
N LEU A 28 -1.23 -9.50 0.28
CA LEU A 28 0.23 -9.43 0.25
C LEU A 28 0.78 -8.48 -0.82
N LEU A 29 0.26 -8.51 -2.05
CA LEU A 29 0.64 -7.52 -3.07
C LEU A 29 0.04 -6.15 -2.77
N ASP A 30 -1.11 -6.10 -2.08
CA ASP A 30 -1.66 -4.85 -1.56
C ASP A 30 -0.75 -4.28 -0.47
N ASN A 31 -0.37 -5.05 0.56
CA ASN A 31 0.55 -4.57 1.60
C ASN A 31 1.95 -4.24 1.05
N LEU A 32 2.47 -5.00 0.08
CA LEU A 32 3.75 -4.72 -0.59
C LEU A 32 3.66 -3.50 -1.49
N ALA A 33 2.68 -3.40 -2.40
CA ALA A 33 2.54 -2.24 -3.27
C ALA A 33 2.15 -0.99 -2.48
N GLN A 34 1.33 -1.12 -1.43
CA GLN A 34 1.02 -0.06 -0.49
C GLN A 34 2.28 0.37 0.26
N ALA A 35 3.11 -0.55 0.78
CA ALA A 35 4.39 -0.19 1.38
C ALA A 35 5.35 0.44 0.37
N PHE A 36 5.36 -0.03 -0.87
CA PHE A 36 6.22 0.46 -1.95
C PHE A 36 5.77 1.83 -2.49
N LEU A 37 4.47 2.14 -2.43
CA LEU A 37 3.93 3.45 -2.71
C LEU A 37 4.11 4.37 -1.50
N MET A 38 3.90 3.87 -0.29
CA MET A 38 4.04 4.64 0.94
C MET A 38 5.50 5.03 1.20
N ALA A 39 6.48 4.19 0.86
CA ALA A 39 7.90 4.48 1.05
C ALA A 39 8.37 5.78 0.35
N PRO A 40 8.17 6.00 -0.96
CA PRO A 40 8.51 7.25 -1.61
C PRO A 40 7.66 8.42 -1.10
N PHE A 41 6.39 8.21 -0.73
CA PHE A 41 5.59 9.25 -0.09
C PHE A 41 6.14 9.65 1.29
N PHE A 42 6.63 8.70 2.08
CA PHE A 42 7.22 8.92 3.39
C PHE A 42 8.53 9.72 3.28
N VAL A 43 9.40 9.32 2.36
CA VAL A 43 10.66 10.06 2.07
C VAL A 43 10.36 11.47 1.54
N LEU A 44 9.34 11.65 0.71
CA LEU A 44 8.92 12.96 0.22
C LEU A 44 8.41 13.86 1.37
N LEU A 45 7.58 13.31 2.26
CA LEU A 45 7.08 14.02 3.44
C LEU A 45 8.21 14.38 4.40
N GLU A 46 9.16 13.47 4.61
CA GLU A 46 10.35 13.71 5.43
C GLU A 46 11.25 14.80 4.81
N ALA A 47 11.46 14.78 3.50
CA ALA A 47 12.21 15.83 2.79
C ALA A 47 11.51 17.20 2.86
N LEU A 48 10.17 17.24 2.71
CA LEU A 48 9.37 18.45 2.89
C LEU A 48 9.48 18.98 4.32
N GLN A 49 9.40 18.11 5.33
CA GLN A 49 9.60 18.48 6.72
C GLN A 49 11.02 18.96 7.01
N ALA A 50 12.03 18.32 6.44
CA ALA A 50 13.43 18.76 6.53
C ALA A 50 13.65 20.14 5.87
N SER A 51 12.86 20.48 4.84
CA SER A 51 12.86 21.83 4.24
C SER A 51 12.11 22.89 5.08
N GLY A 52 11.61 22.54 6.28
CA GLY A 52 10.87 23.45 7.16
C GLY A 52 9.39 23.58 6.80
N TYR A 53 8.87 22.75 5.89
CA TYR A 53 7.47 22.75 5.51
C TYR A 53 6.68 21.91 6.53
N GLU A 54 6.02 22.57 7.47
CA GLU A 54 5.15 21.92 8.45
C GLU A 54 3.69 21.98 7.93
N PRO A 55 3.11 20.87 7.42
CA PRO A 55 1.79 20.91 6.80
C PRO A 55 0.71 21.35 7.78
N TYR A 56 0.87 20.97 9.06
CA TYR A 56 0.06 21.38 10.20
C TYR A 56 0.89 21.32 11.49
N PRO A 57 0.72 22.26 12.43
CA PRO A 57 1.42 22.24 13.72
C PRO A 57 1.12 20.94 14.48
N GLY A 58 2.17 20.18 14.78
CA GLY A 58 2.07 18.90 15.51
C GLY A 58 1.76 17.67 14.65
N PHE A 59 1.87 17.77 13.32
CA PHE A 59 1.73 16.62 12.41
C PHE A 59 2.78 15.53 12.70
N HIS A 60 4.05 15.92 12.92
CA HIS A 60 5.12 14.99 13.30
C HIS A 60 4.79 14.15 14.53
N ALA A 61 4.36 14.81 15.62
CA ALA A 61 4.04 14.14 16.87
C ALA A 61 2.92 13.11 16.70
N ARG A 62 1.91 13.43 15.86
CA ARG A 62 0.80 12.51 15.55
C ARG A 62 1.26 11.32 14.71
N VAL A 63 2.10 11.54 13.70
CA VAL A 63 2.66 10.46 12.87
C VAL A 63 3.50 9.52 13.73
N GLN A 64 4.38 10.08 14.57
CA GLN A 64 5.26 9.33 15.45
C GLN A 64 4.47 8.50 16.48
N ALA A 65 3.46 9.10 17.12
CA ALA A 65 2.58 8.39 18.05
C ALA A 65 1.83 7.21 17.38
N LYS A 66 1.45 7.36 16.11
CA LYS A 66 0.75 6.30 15.36
C LYS A 66 1.68 5.15 14.99
N ILE A 67 2.90 5.46 14.56
CA ILE A 67 3.95 4.46 14.27
C ILE A 67 4.27 3.65 15.54
N GLU A 68 4.45 4.34 16.66
CA GLU A 68 4.80 3.72 17.93
C GLU A 68 3.67 2.81 18.45
N ALA A 69 2.40 3.20 18.26
CA ALA A 69 1.25 2.35 18.55
C ALA A 69 1.22 1.07 17.70
N GLU A 70 1.46 1.18 16.38
CA GLU A 70 1.47 0.01 15.49
C GLU A 70 2.64 -0.94 15.77
N ILE A 71 3.82 -0.43 16.12
CA ILE A 71 4.98 -1.25 16.51
C ILE A 71 4.65 -2.06 17.77
N ASN A 72 4.08 -1.42 18.79
CA ASN A 72 3.69 -2.10 20.03
C ASN A 72 2.65 -3.20 19.77
N GLU A 73 1.63 -2.93 18.96
CA GLU A 73 0.62 -3.94 18.60
C GLU A 73 1.23 -5.13 17.83
N TRP A 74 2.18 -4.86 16.92
CA TRP A 74 2.90 -5.91 16.21
C TRP A 74 3.80 -6.74 17.13
N GLN A 75 4.48 -6.11 18.08
CA GLN A 75 5.29 -6.82 19.08
C GLN A 75 4.43 -7.74 19.95
N ASP A 76 3.27 -7.27 20.40
CA ASP A 76 2.33 -8.05 21.22
C ASP A 76 1.75 -9.27 20.46
N LYS A 77 1.34 -9.05 19.21
CA LYS A 77 0.93 -10.13 18.29
C LYS A 77 2.04 -11.14 18.01
N ARG A 78 3.30 -10.71 17.97
CA ARG A 78 4.44 -11.63 17.80
C ARG A 78 4.76 -12.42 19.05
N GLN A 79 4.65 -11.81 20.23
CA GLN A 79 4.89 -12.48 21.52
C GLN A 79 3.90 -13.63 21.74
N THR A 80 2.62 -13.40 21.43
CA THR A 80 1.52 -14.38 21.56
C THR A 80 1.60 -15.55 20.57
N LEU A 81 2.25 -15.37 19.41
CA LEU A 81 2.48 -16.44 18.44
C LEU A 81 3.68 -17.35 18.79
N ILE A 82 4.56 -16.89 19.68
CA ILE A 82 5.79 -17.62 20.08
C ILE A 82 5.60 -18.35 21.43
N SER A 83 4.67 -17.88 22.28
CA SER A 83 4.27 -18.52 23.55
C SER A 83 3.33 -19.70 23.37
#